data_AF-A0A2T1NFV8-F1
#
_entry.id   AF-A0A2T1NFV8-F1
#
_cell.length_a   1.000
_cell.length_b   1.000
_cell.length_c   1.000
_cell.angle_alpha   90.00
_cell.angle_beta   90.00
_cell.angle_gamma   90.00
#
_symmetry.space_group_name_H-M   'P 1'
#
loop_
_entity.id
_entity.type
_entity.pdbx_description
1 polymer ?
#
loop_
_entity_poly.entity_id
_entity_poly.type
_entity_poly.pdbx_seq_one_letter_code
_entity_poly.pdbx_strand_id
1 'polypeptide(L)'
;MNPYYKIIKDEEILVKIKTKSDIGFWQYQLFGWLSLFMERGHDFFLITEKKVLLIIKDELKFNQEYSDFSKIEFNSKSDIVTFQDVNSNLQKMSLTQLKLDYDDYQYLKQKLKN
;
A
#
# COMPACT_ATOMS: atom_id res chain seq x y z
N MET A 1 17.57 1.51 -6.87
CA MET A 1 16.93 1.70 -5.55
C MET A 1 15.52 2.25 -5.77
N ASN A 2 14.49 1.60 -5.20
CA ASN A 2 13.12 2.11 -5.25
C ASN A 2 13.07 3.48 -4.52
N PRO A 3 12.61 4.58 -5.17
CA PRO A 3 12.65 5.93 -4.59
C PRO A 3 11.89 6.03 -3.25
N TYR A 4 10.90 5.15 -3.02
CA TYR A 4 10.09 5.15 -1.82
C TYR A 4 10.77 4.53 -0.60
N TYR A 5 11.85 3.77 -0.79
CA TYR A 5 12.63 3.22 0.33
C TYR A 5 13.15 4.33 1.24
N LYS A 6 13.54 5.48 0.68
CA LYS A 6 14.00 6.64 1.49
C LYS A 6 12.91 7.23 2.39
N ILE A 7 11.63 7.05 2.04
CA ILE A 7 10.50 7.61 2.79
C ILE A 7 10.26 6.84 4.08
N ILE A 8 10.55 5.52 4.08
CA ILE A 8 10.19 4.60 5.17
C ILE A 8 11.39 3.84 5.75
N LYS A 9 12.63 4.11 5.31
CA LYS A 9 13.83 3.33 5.71
C LYS A 9 14.11 3.28 7.21
N ASP A 10 13.63 4.27 7.95
CA ASP A 10 13.85 4.39 9.40
C ASP A 10 12.55 4.14 10.19
N GLU A 11 11.54 3.54 9.55
CA GLU A 11 10.21 3.30 10.15
C GLU A 11 9.90 1.79 10.09
N GLU A 12 9.33 1.24 11.17
CA GLU A 12 8.86 -0.16 11.15
C GLU A 12 7.59 -0.27 10.30
N ILE A 13 7.53 -1.31 9.45
CA ILE A 13 6.38 -1.59 8.60
C ILE A 13 5.41 -2.48 9.39
N LEU A 14 4.24 -1.94 9.73
CA LEU A 14 3.19 -2.63 10.49
C LEU A 14 2.24 -3.42 9.58
N VAL A 15 1.95 -2.88 8.39
CA VAL A 15 1.09 -3.49 7.37
C VAL A 15 1.74 -3.38 6.01
N LYS A 16 1.73 -4.48 5.26
CA LYS A 16 2.22 -4.51 3.88
C LYS A 16 1.34 -5.39 3.01
N ILE A 17 0.82 -4.79 1.95
CA ILE A 17 0.16 -5.49 0.84
C ILE A 17 0.94 -5.21 -0.43
N LYS A 18 1.14 -6.26 -1.22
CA LYS A 18 1.81 -6.21 -2.52
C LYS A 18 0.92 -6.93 -3.52
N THR A 19 0.36 -6.20 -4.46
CA THR A 19 -0.41 -6.79 -5.57
C THR A 19 0.34 -6.62 -6.88
N LYS A 20 -0.02 -7.41 -7.89
CA LYS A 20 0.52 -7.24 -9.24
C LYS A 20 -0.19 -6.06 -9.89
N SER A 21 0.56 -5.04 -10.28
CA SER A 21 0.00 -3.92 -11.04
C SER A 21 -0.33 -4.38 -12.46
N ASP A 22 -1.37 -3.80 -13.07
CA ASP A 22 -1.76 -4.05 -14.47
C ASP A 22 -0.73 -3.51 -15.50
N ILE A 23 0.51 -3.22 -15.12
CA ILE A 23 1.55 -2.86 -16.09
C ILE A 23 1.69 -4.04 -17.05
N GLY A 24 1.19 -3.82 -18.27
CA GLY A 24 0.80 -4.88 -19.19
C GLY A 24 1.86 -5.96 -19.35
N PHE A 25 1.38 -7.21 -19.29
CA PHE A 25 2.11 -8.44 -19.58
C PHE A 25 2.99 -8.37 -20.86
N TRP A 26 2.69 -7.42 -21.76
CA TRP A 26 3.40 -7.16 -23.01
C TRP A 26 4.78 -6.48 -22.87
N GLN A 27 5.17 -5.92 -21.72
CA GLN A 27 6.55 -5.41 -21.55
C GLN A 27 7.57 -6.49 -21.17
N TYR A 28 7.12 -7.68 -20.72
CA TYR A 28 7.99 -8.70 -20.15
C TYR A 28 8.44 -9.78 -21.14
N GLN A 29 7.97 -9.76 -22.38
CA GLN A 29 8.26 -10.84 -23.34
C GLN A 29 9.69 -10.78 -23.95
N LEU A 30 10.51 -9.77 -23.61
CA LEU A 30 11.84 -9.57 -24.21
C LEU A 30 13.06 -9.73 -23.28
N PHE A 31 12.90 -10.00 -21.98
CA PHE A 31 14.05 -10.06 -21.07
C PHE A 31 14.02 -11.30 -20.15
N GLY A 32 14.71 -12.37 -20.57
CA GLY A 32 14.98 -13.55 -19.75
C GLY A 32 15.90 -13.25 -18.56
N TRP A 33 15.85 -14.12 -17.53
CA TRP A 33 16.64 -14.32 -16.29
C TRP A 33 17.17 -13.11 -15.46
N LEU A 34 17.30 -11.91 -16.03
CA LEU A 34 17.64 -10.64 -15.37
C LEU A 34 16.42 -9.89 -14.80
N SER A 35 15.20 -10.38 -15.04
CA SER A 35 13.94 -9.75 -14.60
C SER A 35 13.63 -9.92 -13.11
N LEU A 36 14.35 -10.78 -12.40
CA LEU A 36 14.14 -11.04 -10.96
C LEU A 36 14.54 -9.86 -10.06
N PHE A 37 15.32 -8.90 -10.57
CA PHE A 37 15.88 -7.79 -9.78
C PHE A 37 15.33 -6.40 -10.13
N MET A 38 14.31 -6.33 -10.99
CA MET A 38 13.60 -5.10 -11.35
C MET A 38 12.10 -5.29 -11.03
N GLU A 39 11.72 -5.22 -9.75
CA GLU A 39 10.31 -5.22 -9.33
C GLU A 39 9.61 -3.89 -9.71
N ARG A 40 9.62 -3.53 -11.00
CA ARG A 40 8.59 -2.67 -11.58
C ARG A 40 7.36 -3.55 -11.75
N GLY A 41 6.17 -2.96 -11.70
CA GLY A 41 4.95 -3.73 -11.95
C GLY A 41 4.21 -4.24 -10.71
N HIS A 42 4.50 -3.72 -9.52
CA HIS A 42 3.74 -4.02 -8.31
C HIS A 42 3.11 -2.77 -7.70
N ASP A 43 1.89 -2.94 -7.21
CA ASP A 43 1.19 -1.94 -6.44
C ASP A 43 1.35 -2.28 -4.95
N PHE A 44 1.54 -1.27 -4.12
CA PHE A 44 1.82 -1.43 -2.70
C PHE A 44 0.91 -0.57 -1.84
N PHE A 45 0.39 -1.18 -0.78
CA PHE A 45 -0.17 -0.47 0.36
C PHE A 45 0.68 -0.77 1.58
N LEU A 46 1.14 0.29 2.24
CA LEU A 46 2.02 0.20 3.39
C LEU A 46 1.45 1.06 4.52
N ILE A 47 1.42 0.50 5.73
CA ILE A 47 1.28 1.29 6.95
C ILE A 47 2.55 1.05 7.76
N THR A 48 3.25 2.14 8.02
CA THR A 48 4.41 2.20 8.91
C THR A 48 3.98 2.72 10.26
N GLU A 49 4.86 2.80 11.26
CA GLU A 49 4.53 3.40 12.56
C GLU A 49 4.02 4.85 12.51
N LYS A 50 4.32 5.58 11.43
CA LYS A 50 4.00 7.01 11.32
C LYS A 50 3.10 7.35 10.15
N LYS A 51 3.17 6.57 9.07
CA LYS A 51 2.59 6.95 7.77
C LYS A 51 1.82 5.83 7.10
N VAL A 52 0.81 6.24 6.35
CA VAL A 52 0.10 5.41 5.37
C VAL A 52 0.55 5.78 3.97
N LEU A 53 0.95 4.79 3.17
CA LEU A 53 1.43 4.98 1.81
C LEU A 53 0.66 4.09 0.81
N LEU A 54 0.39 4.66 -0.36
CA LEU A 54 -0.13 3.95 -1.53
C LEU A 54 0.77 4.23 -2.73
N ILE A 55 1.31 3.17 -3.30
CA ILE A 55 2.14 3.22 -4.51
C ILE A 55 1.42 2.40 -5.58
N ILE A 56 1.07 3.04 -6.69
CA ILE A 56 0.40 2.39 -7.82
C ILE A 56 1.22 2.65 -9.08
N LYS A 57 1.56 1.61 -9.84
CA LYS A 57 2.34 1.66 -11.08
C LYS A 57 3.63 2.46 -10.91
N ASP A 58 4.36 2.15 -9.84
CA ASP A 58 5.60 2.84 -9.45
C ASP A 58 5.43 4.33 -9.11
N GLU A 59 4.21 4.84 -8.91
CA GLU A 59 3.91 6.23 -8.51
C GLU A 59 3.33 6.31 -7.10
N LEU A 60 3.85 7.22 -6.26
CA LEU A 60 3.28 7.52 -4.95
C LEU A 60 1.96 8.27 -5.11
N LYS A 61 0.84 7.57 -4.91
CA LYS A 61 -0.51 8.14 -4.97
C LYS A 61 -0.95 8.73 -3.65
N PHE A 62 -0.46 8.18 -2.54
CA PHE A 62 -0.83 8.62 -1.21
C PHE A 62 0.35 8.48 -0.25
N ASN A 63 0.55 9.50 0.58
CA ASN A 63 1.54 9.51 1.65
C ASN A 63 1.07 10.51 2.70
N GLN A 64 0.57 10.01 3.82
CA GLN A 64 0.09 10.85 4.92
C GLN A 64 0.51 10.28 6.25
N GLU A 65 0.86 11.18 7.17
CA GLU A 65 1.09 10.82 8.56
C GLU A 65 -0.24 10.62 9.28
N TYR A 66 -0.26 9.72 10.26
CA TYR A 66 -1.43 9.47 11.09
C TYR A 66 -1.06 9.61 12.58
N SER A 67 -2.06 9.88 13.41
CA SER A 67 -1.85 10.14 14.85
C SER A 67 -1.87 8.88 15.71
N ASP A 68 -2.67 7.87 15.35
CA ASP A 68 -2.84 6.64 16.14
C ASP A 68 -3.18 5.44 15.24
N PHE A 69 -2.35 4.40 15.27
CA PHE A 69 -2.50 3.19 14.45
C PHE A 69 -3.78 2.43 14.82
N SER A 70 -4.14 2.42 16.10
CA SER A 70 -5.33 1.69 16.59
C SER A 70 -6.65 2.26 16.08
N LYS A 71 -6.61 3.49 15.54
CA LYS A 71 -7.75 4.19 14.95
C LYS A 71 -7.81 4.08 13.43
N ILE A 72 -6.90 3.33 12.81
CA ILE A 72 -6.97 3.05 11.38
C ILE A 72 -8.03 1.97 11.15
N GLU A 73 -9.06 2.33 10.38
CA GLU A 73 -10.21 1.49 10.09
C GLU A 73 -10.24 1.10 8.62
N PHE A 74 -10.56 -0.17 8.34
CA PHE A 74 -10.70 -0.66 6.97
C PHE A 74 -12.12 -1.19 6.70
N ASN A 75 -12.81 -0.54 5.77
CA ASN A 75 -14.12 -0.97 5.31
C ASN A 75 -13.98 -1.88 4.08
N SER A 76 -14.03 -3.20 4.32
CA SER A 76 -13.96 -4.22 3.26
C SER A 76 -15.11 -4.21 2.24
N LYS A 77 -16.21 -3.49 2.48
CA LYS A 77 -17.30 -3.36 1.48
C LYS A 77 -17.02 -2.26 0.45
N SER A 78 -16.24 -1.26 0.81
CA SER A 78 -15.95 -0.10 -0.03
C SER A 78 -14.48 0.06 -0.38
N ASP A 79 -13.61 -0.84 0.10
CA ASP A 79 -12.15 -0.74 0.03
C ASP A 79 -11.59 0.57 0.58
N ILE A 80 -12.24 1.16 1.59
CA ILE A 80 -11.82 2.45 2.14
C ILE A 80 -11.05 2.23 3.43
N VAL A 81 -9.85 2.81 3.50
CA VAL A 81 -9.10 2.99 4.75
C VAL A 81 -9.38 4.39 5.27
N THR A 82 -9.77 4.49 6.53
CA THR A 82 -10.06 5.74 7.23
C THR A 82 -9.14 5.88 8.43
N PHE A 83 -8.57 7.06 8.63
CA PHE A 83 -7.69 7.34 9.77
C PHE A 83 -7.68 8.84 10.09
N GLN A 84 -7.13 9.19 11.25
CA GLN A 84 -6.92 10.59 11.63
C GLN A 84 -5.48 11.00 11.35
N ASP A 85 -5.28 12.13 10.67
CA ASP A 85 -3.95 12.71 10.52
C ASP A 85 -3.44 13.32 11.83
N VAL A 86 -2.21 13.85 11.81
CA VAL A 86 -1.58 14.52 12.96
C VAL A 86 -2.32 15.78 13.42
N ASN A 87 -3.15 16.37 12.55
CA ASN A 87 -3.99 17.54 12.85
C ASN A 87 -5.42 17.13 13.27
N SER A 88 -5.66 15.84 13.53
CA SER A 88 -6.96 15.28 13.86
C SER A 88 -8.02 15.38 12.75
N ASN A 89 -7.63 15.66 11.51
CA ASN A 89 -8.57 15.62 10.39
C ASN A 89 -8.79 14.16 9.96
N LEU A 90 -10.03 13.85 9.60
CA LEU A 90 -10.40 12.55 9.07
C LEU A 90 -9.92 12.42 7.62
N GLN A 91 -9.01 11.50 7.38
CA GLN A 91 -8.51 11.15 6.06
C GLN A 91 -9.15 9.85 5.58
N LYS A 92 -9.41 9.76 4.28
CA LYS A 92 -9.97 8.57 3.62
C LYS A 92 -9.19 8.29 2.36
N MET A 93 -8.87 7.02 2.12
CA MET A 93 -8.24 6.57 0.89
C MET A 93 -8.88 5.28 0.40
N SER A 94 -9.00 5.14 -0.92
CA SER A 94 -9.49 3.91 -1.56
C SER A 94 -8.34 2.99 -1.93
N LEU A 95 -8.51 1.70 -1.64
CA LEU A 95 -7.62 0.60 -2.03
C LEU A 95 -8.13 -0.14 -3.28
N THR A 96 -9.22 0.31 -3.91
CA THR A 96 -9.82 -0.37 -5.07
C THR A 96 -8.84 -0.59 -6.22
N GLN A 97 -7.85 0.30 -6.39
CA GLN A 97 -6.83 0.17 -7.43
C GLN A 97 -5.86 -1.00 -7.22
N LEU A 98 -5.69 -1.48 -5.98
CA LEU A 98 -4.80 -2.61 -5.67
C LEU A 98 -5.37 -3.95 -6.12
N LYS A 99 -6.69 -4.04 -6.37
CA LYS A 99 -7.40 -5.30 -6.66
C LYS A 99 -7.09 -6.37 -5.62
N LEU A 100 -7.39 -6.06 -4.37
CA LEU A 100 -7.16 -6.94 -3.22
C LEU A 100 -7.86 -8.29 -3.44
N ASP A 101 -7.18 -9.38 -3.09
CA ASP A 101 -7.76 -10.71 -3.06
C ASP A 101 -8.35 -11.04 -1.68
N TYR A 102 -8.95 -12.22 -1.55
CA TYR A 102 -9.57 -12.65 -0.29
C TYR A 102 -8.57 -12.65 0.88
N ASP A 103 -7.34 -13.09 0.66
CA ASP A 103 -6.33 -13.20 1.71
C ASP A 103 -5.88 -11.81 2.16
N ASP A 104 -5.74 -10.86 1.22
CA ASP A 104 -5.50 -9.44 1.52
C ASP A 104 -6.61 -8.85 2.40
N TYR A 105 -7.89 -9.12 2.09
CA TYR A 105 -9.01 -8.68 2.91
C TYR A 105 -8.96 -9.27 4.32
N GLN A 106 -8.67 -10.57 4.47
CA GLN A 106 -8.56 -11.20 5.79
C GLN A 106 -7.40 -10.62 6.59
N TYR A 107 -6.27 -10.40 5.93
CA TYR A 107 -5.09 -9.79 6.55
C TYR A 107 -5.39 -8.38 7.08
N LEU A 108 -6.03 -7.52 6.28
CA LEU A 108 -6.42 -6.19 6.72
C LEU A 108 -7.41 -6.23 7.88
N LYS A 109 -8.40 -7.12 7.83
CA LYS A 109 -9.39 -7.30 8.91
C LYS A 109 -8.77 -7.75 10.22
N GLN A 110 -7.66 -8.48 10.16
CA GLN A 110 -6.92 -8.92 11.34
C GLN A 110 -6.03 -7.81 11.91
N LYS A 111 -5.42 -7.00 11.03
CA LYS A 111 -4.44 -5.99 11.41
C LYS A 111 -5.05 -4.64 11.77
N LEU A 112 -6.18 -4.30 11.16
CA LEU A 112 -6.85 -3.03 11.30
C LEU A 112 -8.21 -3.22 11.96
N LYS A 113 -8.74 -2.13 12.50
CA LYS A 113 -10.08 -2.13 13.07
C LYS A 113 -11.12 -2.20 11.94
N ASN A 114 -12.16 -3.00 12.14
CA ASN A 114 -13.29 -3.15 11.20
C ASN A 114 -14.49 -2.30 11.60
#